data_AF-A0A7J7Q8A7-F1
#
_entry.id   AF-A0A7J7Q8A7-F1
#
_cell.length_a   1.000
_cell.length_b   1.000
_cell.length_c   1.000
_cell.angle_alpha   90.00
_cell.angle_beta   90.00
_cell.angle_gamma   90.00
#
_symmetry.space_group_name_H-M   'P 1'
#
loop_
_entity.id
_entity.type
_entity.pdbx_description
1 polymer ?
#
loop_
_entity_poly.entity_id
_entity_poly.type
_entity_poly.pdbx_seq_one_letter_code
_entity_poly.pdbx_strand_id
1 'polypeptide(L)'
;MPFANLENLESSCRYLEPVLQDLGLKQWQLQGGTTVALANTVYELVQRQQGLLVSKEQLQDELQKLKVDVKTADKTIQRLQCQSDQKAQEAGGLNIKLRQLDTWYRDETERWGAERDQLAKKCAQLEQRHVQFQHELRRKDTEFEKLQKQLTARLGAAAGAGGGSGRRSMGRSGSSSSSSMQVTGKLTTTGRNGTVSSRNAAATVSTDTRRATKAELEEIHKRVVEAYEADKQELQQDNAALRKVLHDLQREHVDLLNGCHPAAAPSATAAAATTAGLKGLGSSPAAAAVLGPNPIAALQQMQNKLEALRVRKQRITGGGCTADLHQLQQHAQSASERLLLVKLLEASNIMEEQEAALVMAMKALPIAGHA
;
A
#
# COMPACT_ATOMS: atom_id res chain seq x y z
N MET A 1 -38.18 -71.73 16.58
CA MET A 1 -37.98 -73.12 17.06
C MET A 1 -39.07 -73.42 18.08
N PRO A 2 -39.72 -74.59 18.04
CA PRO A 2 -40.60 -75.00 19.14
C PRO A 2 -39.77 -75.04 20.44
N PHE A 3 -40.43 -74.74 21.57
CA PHE A 3 -39.81 -74.91 22.88
C PHE A 3 -39.38 -76.38 23.09
N ALA A 4 -38.36 -76.57 23.94
CA ALA A 4 -37.90 -77.91 24.28
C ALA A 4 -39.00 -78.68 25.03
N ASN A 5 -39.36 -79.84 24.51
CA ASN A 5 -40.34 -80.79 25.03
C ASN A 5 -39.62 -82.15 25.22
N LEU A 6 -40.21 -83.06 26.01
CA LEU A 6 -39.58 -84.35 26.35
C LEU A 6 -39.09 -85.16 25.13
N GLU A 7 -39.81 -85.10 24.01
CA GLU A 7 -39.52 -85.86 22.80
C GLU A 7 -38.44 -85.22 21.91
N ASN A 8 -38.17 -83.92 22.06
CA ASN A 8 -37.25 -83.16 21.20
C ASN A 8 -36.04 -82.60 21.96
N LEU A 9 -35.90 -82.95 23.24
CA LEU A 9 -34.90 -82.40 24.16
C LEU A 9 -33.46 -82.67 23.68
N GLU A 10 -33.17 -83.90 23.25
CA GLU A 10 -31.84 -84.30 22.78
C GLU A 10 -31.44 -83.56 21.50
N SER A 11 -32.38 -83.45 20.55
CA SER A 11 -32.21 -82.68 19.32
C SER A 11 -32.01 -81.18 19.61
N SER A 12 -32.75 -80.63 20.58
CA SER A 12 -32.63 -79.23 21.00
C SER A 12 -31.30 -78.94 21.70
N CYS A 13 -30.77 -79.90 22.48
CA CYS A 13 -29.46 -79.78 23.13
C CYS A 13 -28.33 -79.80 22.10
N ARG A 14 -28.34 -80.73 21.15
CA ARG A 14 -27.35 -80.79 20.05
C ARG A 14 -27.35 -79.51 19.20
N TYR A 15 -28.51 -78.88 19.04
CA TYR A 15 -28.62 -77.61 18.32
C TYR A 15 -28.11 -76.41 19.13
N LEU A 16 -28.34 -76.38 20.44
CA LEU A 16 -27.88 -75.31 21.32
C LEU A 16 -26.37 -75.35 21.55
N GLU A 17 -25.75 -76.53 21.51
CA GLU A 17 -24.33 -76.73 21.78
C GLU A 17 -23.40 -75.86 20.91
N PRO A 18 -23.52 -75.80 19.56
CA PRO A 18 -22.71 -74.88 18.75
C PRO A 18 -23.02 -73.41 19.01
N VAL A 19 -24.29 -73.05 19.25
CA VAL A 19 -24.69 -71.67 19.57
C VAL A 19 -24.10 -71.21 20.90
N LEU A 20 -24.08 -72.08 21.90
CA LEU A 20 -23.48 -71.82 23.22
C LEU A 20 -21.94 -71.80 23.14
N GLN A 21 -21.34 -72.60 22.26
CA GLN A 21 -19.90 -72.53 21.95
C GLN A 21 -19.50 -71.23 21.26
N ASP A 22 -20.29 -70.76 20.30
CA ASP A 22 -20.10 -69.45 19.64
C ASP A 22 -20.28 -68.29 20.63
N LEU A 23 -21.17 -68.47 21.61
CA LEU A 23 -21.31 -67.57 22.76
C LEU A 23 -20.20 -67.77 23.82
N GLY A 24 -19.23 -68.66 23.59
CA GLY A 24 -18.02 -68.83 24.40
C GLY A 24 -18.19 -69.64 25.70
N LEU A 25 -19.28 -70.38 25.87
CA LEU A 25 -19.47 -71.28 27.01
C LEU A 25 -18.69 -72.58 26.78
N LYS A 26 -17.78 -72.90 27.70
CA LYS A 26 -16.82 -74.00 27.48
C LYS A 26 -17.38 -75.39 27.74
N GLN A 27 -18.47 -75.56 28.51
CA GLN A 27 -19.06 -76.87 28.83
C GLN A 27 -20.56 -76.77 29.14
N TRP A 28 -21.43 -77.11 28.18
CA TRP A 28 -22.87 -77.35 28.40
C TRP A 28 -23.11 -78.85 28.55
N GLN A 29 -23.26 -79.37 29.77
CA GLN A 29 -23.56 -80.78 30.02
C GLN A 29 -24.98 -80.93 30.60
N LEU A 30 -25.97 -81.23 29.75
CA LEU A 30 -27.31 -81.58 30.20
C LEU A 30 -27.42 -83.08 30.58
N GLN A 31 -26.53 -83.93 30.05
CA GLN A 31 -26.52 -85.36 30.35
C GLN A 31 -25.73 -85.62 31.64
N GLY A 32 -26.44 -85.84 32.75
CA GLY A 32 -25.87 -86.26 34.04
C GLY A 32 -25.44 -85.13 34.98
N GLY A 33 -25.65 -83.87 34.63
CA GLY A 33 -25.34 -82.71 35.48
C GLY A 33 -26.35 -82.53 36.62
N THR A 34 -25.87 -82.19 37.82
CA THR A 34 -26.74 -81.77 38.92
C THR A 34 -27.49 -80.48 38.56
N THR A 35 -28.69 -80.28 39.10
CA THR A 35 -29.49 -79.04 38.89
C THR A 35 -28.70 -77.76 39.13
N VAL A 36 -27.70 -77.83 40.03
CA VAL A 36 -26.78 -76.74 40.37
C VAL A 36 -25.87 -76.37 39.20
N ALA A 37 -25.32 -77.35 38.47
CA ALA A 37 -24.46 -77.09 37.31
C ALA A 37 -25.24 -76.38 36.18
N LEU A 38 -26.48 -76.80 35.94
CA LEU A 38 -27.38 -76.14 34.99
C LEU A 38 -27.74 -74.71 35.43
N ALA A 39 -28.02 -74.50 36.73
CA ALA A 39 -28.31 -73.17 37.25
C ALA A 39 -27.11 -72.21 37.10
N ASN A 40 -25.89 -72.71 37.32
CA ASN A 40 -24.66 -71.91 37.17
C ASN A 40 -24.38 -71.56 35.70
N THR A 41 -24.57 -72.50 34.75
CA THR A 41 -24.36 -72.20 33.31
C THR A 41 -25.41 -71.23 32.77
N VAL A 42 -26.67 -71.35 33.22
CA VAL A 42 -27.72 -70.39 32.90
C VAL A 42 -27.42 -69.03 33.52
N TYR A 43 -26.92 -68.98 34.76
CA TYR A 43 -26.49 -67.73 35.40
C TYR A 43 -25.36 -67.04 34.63
N GLU A 44 -24.32 -67.79 34.22
CA GLU A 44 -23.23 -67.26 33.40
C GLU A 44 -23.71 -66.74 32.04
N LEU A 45 -24.64 -67.45 31.40
CA LEU A 45 -25.25 -67.02 30.13
C LEU A 45 -26.04 -65.72 30.30
N VAL A 46 -26.85 -65.61 31.37
CA VAL A 46 -27.62 -64.40 31.67
C VAL A 46 -26.68 -63.23 31.99
N GLN A 47 -25.65 -63.45 32.80
CA GLN A 47 -24.67 -62.42 33.15
C GLN A 47 -23.90 -61.94 31.91
N ARG A 48 -23.50 -62.86 31.03
CA ARG A 48 -22.84 -62.52 29.75
C ARG A 48 -23.78 -61.76 28.82
N GLN A 49 -25.03 -62.20 28.69
CA GLN A 49 -26.02 -61.53 27.87
C GLN A 49 -26.29 -60.11 28.38
N GLN A 50 -26.34 -59.91 29.70
CA GLN A 50 -26.46 -58.59 30.30
C GLN A 50 -25.25 -57.70 29.96
N GLY A 51 -24.03 -58.23 30.03
CA GLY A 51 -22.81 -57.51 29.60
C GLY A 51 -22.80 -57.15 28.11
N LEU A 52 -23.26 -58.06 27.24
CA LEU A 52 -23.39 -57.80 25.81
C LEU A 52 -24.42 -56.72 25.50
N LEU A 53 -25.54 -56.70 26.21
CA LEU A 53 -26.56 -55.65 26.07
C LEU A 53 -25.99 -54.28 26.46
N VAL A 54 -25.27 -54.19 27.58
CA VAL A 54 -24.60 -52.95 28.01
C VAL A 54 -23.56 -52.49 26.98
N SER A 55 -22.73 -53.40 26.46
CA SER A 55 -21.74 -53.04 25.42
C SER A 55 -22.41 -52.57 24.12
N LYS A 56 -23.54 -53.19 23.74
CA LYS A 56 -24.31 -52.77 22.57
C LYS A 56 -24.92 -51.38 22.76
N GLU A 57 -25.45 -51.08 23.94
CA GLU A 57 -25.96 -49.74 24.29
C GLU A 57 -24.84 -48.70 24.20
N GLN A 58 -23.66 -48.99 24.77
CA GLN A 58 -22.48 -48.12 24.66
C GLN A 58 -22.08 -47.85 23.20
N LEU A 59 -22.02 -48.87 22.36
CA LEU A 59 -21.71 -48.70 20.93
C LEU A 59 -22.79 -47.91 20.18
N GLN A 60 -24.06 -48.05 20.58
CA GLN A 60 -25.14 -47.26 20.01
C GLN A 60 -25.03 -45.78 20.37
N ASP A 61 -24.65 -45.46 21.61
CA ASP A 61 -24.41 -44.09 22.07
C ASP A 61 -23.21 -43.47 21.35
N GLU A 62 -22.10 -44.21 21.21
CA GLU A 62 -20.92 -43.76 20.44
C GLU A 62 -21.27 -43.49 18.98
N LEU A 63 -22.06 -44.37 18.35
CA LEU A 63 -22.50 -44.21 16.97
C LEU A 63 -23.41 -42.98 16.82
N GLN A 64 -24.30 -42.71 17.77
CA GLN A 64 -25.13 -41.51 17.77
C GLN A 64 -24.26 -40.25 17.94
N LYS A 65 -23.29 -40.28 18.85
CA LYS A 65 -22.34 -39.18 19.04
C LYS A 65 -21.55 -38.90 17.76
N LEU A 66 -20.94 -39.91 17.16
CA LEU A 66 -20.20 -39.78 15.91
C LEU A 66 -21.07 -39.24 14.76
N LYS A 67 -22.35 -39.64 14.69
CA LYS A 67 -23.29 -39.08 13.71
C LYS A 67 -23.54 -37.59 13.91
N VAL A 68 -23.61 -37.12 15.16
CA VAL A 68 -23.75 -35.69 15.46
C VAL A 68 -22.44 -34.97 15.10
N ASP A 69 -21.29 -35.54 15.48
CA ASP A 69 -19.98 -34.96 15.19
C ASP A 69 -19.77 -34.78 13.67
N VAL A 70 -20.09 -35.80 12.86
CA VAL A 70 -20.04 -35.71 11.38
C VAL A 70 -20.96 -34.58 10.87
N LYS A 71 -22.20 -34.49 11.36
CA LYS A 71 -23.12 -33.42 10.97
C LYS A 71 -22.61 -32.03 11.35
N THR A 72 -21.92 -31.91 12.49
CA THR A 72 -21.31 -30.62 12.89
C THR A 72 -20.12 -30.29 12.00
N ALA A 73 -19.25 -31.26 11.71
CA ALA A 73 -18.13 -31.11 10.79
C ALA A 73 -18.61 -30.68 9.39
N ASP A 74 -19.65 -31.32 8.86
CA ASP A 74 -20.24 -30.96 7.55
C ASP A 74 -20.70 -29.50 7.51
N LYS A 75 -21.36 -29.01 8.57
CA LYS A 75 -21.76 -27.60 8.67
C LYS A 75 -20.54 -26.67 8.68
N THR A 76 -19.47 -27.04 9.37
CA THR A 76 -18.24 -26.24 9.38
C THR A 76 -17.56 -26.21 8.01
N ILE A 77 -17.53 -27.35 7.31
CA ILE A 77 -16.99 -27.45 5.95
C ILE A 77 -17.78 -26.55 5.00
N GLN A 78 -19.12 -26.62 5.02
CA GLN A 78 -19.97 -25.77 4.18
C GLN A 78 -19.76 -24.27 4.44
N ARG A 79 -19.64 -23.88 5.72
CA ARG A 79 -19.34 -22.49 6.09
C ARG A 79 -17.99 -22.04 5.54
N LEU A 80 -16.95 -22.87 5.68
CA LEU A 80 -15.61 -22.56 5.19
C LEU A 80 -15.56 -22.51 3.66
N GLN A 81 -16.30 -23.38 2.97
CA GLN A 81 -16.45 -23.34 1.51
C GLN A 81 -17.09 -22.03 1.05
N CYS A 82 -18.22 -21.64 1.66
CA CYS A 82 -18.88 -20.36 1.34
C CYS A 82 -17.95 -19.15 1.56
N GLN A 83 -17.18 -19.15 2.67
CA GLN A 83 -16.18 -18.11 2.92
C GLN A 83 -15.05 -18.11 1.88
N SER A 84 -14.59 -19.28 1.46
CA SER A 84 -13.57 -19.42 0.41
C SER A 84 -14.06 -18.85 -0.92
N ASP A 85 -15.28 -19.19 -1.32
CA ASP A 85 -15.88 -18.71 -2.58
C ASP A 85 -16.07 -17.20 -2.57
N GLN A 86 -16.52 -16.63 -1.44
CA GLN A 86 -16.62 -15.19 -1.25
C GLN A 86 -15.25 -14.51 -1.41
N LYS A 87 -14.20 -15.06 -0.78
CA LYS A 87 -12.84 -14.52 -0.89
C LYS A 87 -12.28 -14.64 -2.31
N ALA A 88 -12.62 -15.70 -3.04
CA ALA A 88 -12.25 -15.86 -4.44
C ALA A 88 -12.92 -14.79 -5.32
N GLN A 89 -14.20 -14.49 -5.09
CA GLN A 89 -14.92 -13.42 -5.80
C GLN A 89 -14.34 -12.03 -5.50
N GLU A 90 -14.07 -11.73 -4.23
CA GLU A 90 -13.42 -10.48 -3.81
C GLU A 90 -12.03 -10.31 -4.46
N ALA A 91 -11.21 -11.37 -4.47
CA ALA A 91 -9.91 -11.37 -5.12
C ALA A 91 -10.03 -11.18 -6.64
N GLY A 92 -11.04 -11.77 -7.28
CA GLY A 92 -11.38 -11.55 -8.68
C GLY A 92 -11.70 -10.08 -8.97
N GLY A 93 -12.55 -9.46 -8.13
CA GLY A 93 -12.90 -8.05 -8.23
C GLY A 93 -11.70 -7.11 -8.06
N LEU A 94 -10.82 -7.38 -7.09
CA LEU A 94 -9.60 -6.60 -6.87
C LEU A 94 -8.62 -6.73 -8.05
N ASN A 95 -8.47 -7.92 -8.63
CA ASN A 95 -7.61 -8.13 -9.80
C ASN A 95 -8.09 -7.36 -11.03
N ILE A 96 -9.41 -7.24 -11.24
CA ILE A 96 -9.97 -6.42 -12.32
C ILE A 96 -9.65 -4.94 -12.10
N LYS A 97 -9.85 -4.43 -10.88
CA LYS A 97 -9.51 -3.05 -10.53
C LYS A 97 -8.02 -2.75 -10.69
N LEU A 98 -7.16 -3.68 -10.29
CA LEU A 98 -5.71 -3.56 -10.46
C LEU A 98 -5.35 -3.41 -11.94
N ARG A 99 -5.89 -4.27 -12.81
CA ARG A 99 -5.67 -4.18 -14.26
C ARG A 99 -6.15 -2.86 -14.85
N GLN A 100 -7.31 -2.37 -14.41
CA GLN A 100 -7.84 -1.07 -14.86
C GLN A 100 -6.93 0.09 -14.45
N LEU A 101 -6.43 0.08 -13.21
CA LEU A 101 -5.48 1.07 -12.72
C LEU A 101 -4.16 0.98 -13.49
N ASP A 102 -3.63 -0.22 -13.72
CA ASP A 102 -2.40 -0.42 -14.49
C ASP A 102 -2.54 0.15 -15.92
N THR A 103 -3.66 -0.11 -16.59
CA THR A 103 -3.93 0.49 -17.91
C THR A 103 -4.01 2.01 -17.84
N TRP A 104 -4.68 2.56 -16.82
CA TRP A 104 -4.82 3.99 -16.64
C TRP A 104 -3.47 4.68 -16.38
N TYR A 105 -2.65 4.12 -15.49
CA TYR A 105 -1.31 4.65 -15.18
C TYR A 105 -0.39 4.58 -16.38
N ARG A 106 -0.47 3.51 -17.19
CA ARG A 106 0.30 3.39 -18.43
C ARG A 106 -0.09 4.47 -19.42
N ASP A 107 -1.38 4.67 -19.66
CA ASP A 107 -1.90 5.69 -20.58
C ASP A 107 -1.51 7.11 -20.12
N GLU A 108 -1.59 7.37 -18.81
CA GLU A 108 -1.17 8.65 -18.21
C GLU A 108 0.34 8.87 -18.36
N THR A 109 1.15 7.81 -18.19
CA THR A 109 2.60 7.87 -18.41
C THR A 109 2.94 8.17 -19.87
N GLU A 110 2.25 7.52 -20.81
CA GLU A 110 2.38 7.77 -22.25
C GLU A 110 2.00 9.22 -22.59
N ARG A 111 0.92 9.74 -21.99
CA ARG A 111 0.50 11.14 -22.15
C ARG A 111 1.57 12.13 -21.67
N TRP A 112 2.09 11.95 -20.45
CA TRP A 112 3.15 12.83 -19.94
C TRP A 112 4.44 12.72 -20.75
N GLY A 113 4.77 11.52 -21.24
CA GLY A 113 5.86 11.31 -22.19
C GLY A 113 5.69 12.14 -23.47
N ALA A 114 4.50 12.10 -24.07
CA ALA A 114 4.19 12.88 -25.26
C ALA A 114 4.24 14.39 -25.02
N GLU A 115 3.69 14.88 -23.90
CA GLU A 115 3.75 16.30 -23.53
C GLU A 115 5.20 16.79 -23.32
N ARG A 116 6.04 15.98 -22.63
CA ARG A 116 7.47 16.26 -22.48
C ARG A 116 8.17 16.35 -23.83
N ASP A 117 7.92 15.41 -24.73
CA ASP A 117 8.59 15.37 -26.04
C ASP A 117 8.14 16.55 -26.92
N GLN A 118 6.89 17.01 -26.81
CA GLN A 118 6.41 18.24 -27.45
C GLN A 118 7.11 19.49 -26.91
N LEU A 119 7.27 19.59 -25.59
CA LEU A 119 7.99 20.71 -24.97
C LEU A 119 9.46 20.72 -25.38
N ALA A 120 10.12 19.55 -25.39
CA ALA A 120 11.49 19.42 -25.85
C ALA A 120 11.67 19.91 -27.30
N LYS A 121 10.74 19.55 -28.21
CA LYS A 121 10.72 20.07 -29.59
C LYS A 121 10.59 21.59 -29.65
N LYS A 122 9.69 22.19 -28.85
CA LYS A 122 9.52 23.64 -28.77
C LYS A 122 10.75 24.35 -28.22
N CYS A 123 11.39 23.80 -27.19
CA CYS A 123 12.64 24.32 -26.63
C CYS A 123 13.76 24.32 -27.68
N ALA A 124 13.98 23.19 -28.36
CA ALA A 124 14.97 23.09 -29.44
C ALA A 124 14.71 24.11 -30.56
N GLN A 125 13.44 24.33 -30.92
CA GLN A 125 13.07 25.34 -31.92
C GLN A 125 13.39 26.77 -31.46
N LEU A 126 13.12 27.10 -30.19
CA LEU A 126 13.43 28.42 -29.63
C LEU A 126 14.94 28.64 -29.52
N GLU A 127 15.70 27.63 -29.10
CA GLU A 127 17.15 27.66 -29.07
C GLU A 127 17.73 27.89 -30.47
N GLN A 128 17.21 27.18 -31.49
CA GLN A 128 17.61 27.40 -32.88
C GLN A 128 17.35 28.84 -33.33
N ARG A 129 16.15 29.38 -33.05
CA ARG A 129 15.81 30.78 -33.38
C ARG A 129 16.69 31.77 -32.63
N HIS A 130 16.99 31.51 -31.36
CA HIS A 130 17.88 32.35 -30.57
C HIS A 130 19.28 32.42 -31.18
N VAL A 131 19.84 31.29 -31.60
CA VAL A 131 21.13 31.23 -32.29
C VAL A 131 21.07 32.00 -33.63
N GLN A 132 19.99 31.84 -34.40
CA GLN A 132 19.78 32.61 -35.64
C GLN A 132 19.80 34.13 -35.38
N PHE A 133 19.02 34.60 -34.41
CA PHE A 133 19.00 36.02 -34.03
C PHE A 133 20.36 36.51 -33.52
N GLN A 134 21.11 35.69 -32.78
CA GLN A 134 22.48 36.04 -32.39
C GLN A 134 23.40 36.23 -33.61
N HIS A 135 23.31 35.37 -34.63
CA HIS A 135 24.10 35.53 -35.84
C HIS A 135 23.69 36.75 -36.66
N GLU A 136 22.39 37.04 -36.75
CA GLU A 136 21.88 38.26 -37.39
C GLU A 136 22.35 39.52 -36.67
N LEU A 137 22.30 39.54 -35.34
CA LEU A 137 22.77 40.65 -34.52
C LEU A 137 24.27 40.88 -34.73
N ARG A 138 25.10 39.83 -34.65
CA ARG A 138 26.55 39.92 -34.92
C ARG A 138 26.82 40.45 -36.32
N ARG A 139 26.06 40.01 -37.33
CA ARG A 139 26.19 40.53 -38.70
C ARG A 139 25.88 42.03 -38.76
N LYS A 140 24.81 42.48 -38.10
CA LYS A 140 24.44 43.90 -38.03
C LYS A 140 25.46 44.74 -37.27
N ASP A 141 26.03 44.23 -36.18
CA ASP A 141 27.11 44.90 -35.46
C ASP A 141 28.34 45.11 -36.36
N THR A 142 28.73 44.10 -37.14
CA THR A 142 29.86 44.26 -38.09
C THR A 142 29.56 45.24 -39.23
N GLU A 143 28.31 45.33 -39.70
CA GLU A 143 27.88 46.34 -40.69
C GLU A 143 27.93 47.75 -40.07
N PHE A 144 27.45 47.89 -38.83
CA PHE A 144 27.47 49.15 -38.09
C PHE A 144 28.90 49.64 -37.83
N GLU A 145 29.80 48.76 -37.39
CA GLU A 145 31.22 49.09 -37.20
C GLU A 145 31.88 49.60 -38.50
N LYS A 146 31.56 48.99 -39.65
CA LYS A 146 32.08 49.45 -40.95
C LYS A 146 31.57 50.85 -41.28
N LEU A 147 30.28 51.11 -41.10
CA LEU A 147 29.69 52.43 -41.34
C LEU A 147 30.24 53.49 -40.37
N GLN A 148 30.42 53.13 -39.09
CA GLN A 148 31.02 53.99 -38.08
C GLN A 148 32.47 54.36 -38.45
N LYS A 149 33.27 53.38 -38.91
CA LYS A 149 34.64 53.63 -39.42
C LYS A 149 34.62 54.57 -40.64
N GLN A 150 33.71 54.36 -41.59
CA GLN A 150 33.57 55.23 -42.77
C GLN A 150 33.17 56.67 -42.40
N LEU A 151 32.22 56.84 -41.47
CA LEU A 151 31.82 58.14 -40.97
C LEU A 151 32.98 58.86 -40.29
N THR A 152 33.71 58.14 -39.43
CA THR A 152 34.89 58.67 -38.73
C THR A 152 35.98 59.09 -39.73
N ALA A 153 36.24 58.28 -40.76
CA ALA A 153 37.19 58.61 -41.82
C ALA A 153 36.78 59.87 -42.60
N ARG A 154 35.49 60.03 -42.94
CA ARG A 154 34.98 61.23 -43.64
C ARG A 154 35.04 62.47 -42.77
N LEU A 155 34.71 62.36 -41.47
CA LEU A 155 34.84 63.48 -40.52
C LEU A 155 36.31 63.86 -40.30
N GLY A 156 37.21 62.87 -40.19
CA GLY A 156 38.65 63.11 -40.09
C GLY A 156 39.25 63.73 -41.36
N ALA A 157 38.80 63.31 -42.55
CA ALA A 157 39.20 63.91 -43.82
C ALA A 157 38.66 65.34 -43.98
N ALA A 158 37.44 65.62 -43.53
CA ALA A 158 36.88 66.98 -43.49
C ALA A 158 37.65 67.88 -42.51
N ALA A 159 38.08 67.36 -41.36
CA ALA A 159 38.95 68.07 -40.42
C ALA A 159 40.38 68.29 -40.96
N GLY A 160 40.87 67.42 -41.85
CA GLY A 160 42.16 67.56 -42.52
C GLY A 160 42.16 68.44 -43.78
N ALA A 161 41.01 68.64 -44.42
CA ALA A 161 40.87 69.45 -45.64
C ALA A 161 40.52 70.93 -45.36
N GLY A 162 40.13 71.28 -44.12
CA GLY A 162 39.88 72.65 -43.69
C GLY A 162 40.84 73.10 -42.60
N GLY A 163 42.02 73.59 -42.97
CA GLY A 163 42.90 74.31 -42.04
C GLY A 163 44.37 73.98 -42.17
N GLY A 164 45.05 74.67 -43.09
CA GLY A 164 46.44 75.01 -42.87
C GLY A 164 46.57 75.94 -41.67
N SER A 165 47.72 75.84 -40.99
CA SER A 165 48.22 76.72 -39.92
C SER A 165 47.72 76.44 -38.50
N GLY A 166 48.65 76.05 -37.63
CA GLY A 166 48.46 76.16 -36.19
C GLY A 166 49.05 75.04 -35.35
N ARG A 167 50.38 74.88 -35.35
CA ARG A 167 51.06 74.36 -34.15
C ARG A 167 50.63 75.21 -32.96
N ARG A 168 50.11 74.57 -31.90
CA ARG A 168 50.49 74.84 -30.50
C ARG A 168 49.93 73.79 -29.57
N SER A 169 50.87 73.11 -28.91
CA SER A 169 50.72 72.57 -27.57
C SER A 169 50.08 73.61 -26.64
N MET A 170 49.00 73.23 -25.98
CA MET A 170 48.62 73.68 -24.64
C MET A 170 47.60 72.66 -24.10
N GLY A 171 47.96 71.96 -23.02
CA GLY A 171 46.99 71.18 -22.27
C GLY A 171 45.95 72.08 -21.61
N ARG A 172 44.78 71.51 -21.28
CA ARG A 172 43.96 71.77 -20.07
C ARG A 172 42.53 71.24 -20.25
N SER A 173 42.21 70.26 -19.41
CA SER A 173 40.95 69.93 -18.74
C SER A 173 39.61 70.34 -19.37
N GLY A 174 38.71 69.37 -19.53
CA GLY A 174 37.27 69.67 -19.70
C GLY A 174 36.43 68.49 -20.18
N SER A 175 35.87 67.76 -19.23
CA SER A 175 34.73 66.82 -19.31
C SER A 175 33.84 66.84 -20.57
N SER A 176 33.53 65.66 -21.10
CA SER A 176 32.14 65.25 -21.35
C SER A 176 32.05 63.77 -21.71
N SER A 177 31.55 62.99 -20.75
CA SER A 177 30.50 62.01 -20.95
C SER A 177 30.48 61.24 -22.28
N SER A 178 31.28 60.17 -22.40
CA SER A 178 30.88 59.02 -23.22
C SER A 178 30.69 57.82 -22.29
N SER A 179 29.48 57.74 -21.75
CA SER A 179 28.96 56.57 -21.07
C SER A 179 28.98 55.39 -22.07
N SER A 180 30.09 54.65 -22.10
CA SER A 180 30.11 53.32 -22.70
C SER A 180 29.27 52.44 -21.78
N MET A 181 28.00 52.25 -22.14
CA MET A 181 27.14 51.26 -21.51
C MET A 181 27.80 49.89 -21.64
N GLN A 182 28.54 49.50 -20.61
CA GLN A 182 28.74 48.11 -20.26
C GLN A 182 27.36 47.56 -19.87
N VAL A 183 26.62 47.00 -20.83
CA VAL A 183 25.51 46.12 -20.52
C VAL A 183 26.10 44.74 -20.22
N THR A 184 26.81 44.64 -19.10
CA THR A 184 27.04 43.37 -18.43
C THR A 184 25.77 43.02 -17.68
N GLY A 185 24.79 42.47 -18.40
CA GLY A 185 23.65 41.79 -17.81
C GLY A 185 24.09 40.47 -17.19
N LYS A 186 24.71 40.51 -16.01
CA LYS A 186 24.77 39.35 -15.12
C LYS A 186 23.37 39.14 -14.57
N LEU A 187 22.55 38.36 -15.28
CA LEU A 187 21.34 37.79 -14.69
C LEU A 187 21.72 36.48 -14.01
N THR A 188 22.08 36.58 -12.73
CA THR A 188 22.04 35.45 -11.81
C THR A 188 20.57 35.20 -11.45
N THR A 189 19.94 34.22 -12.08
CA THR A 189 18.74 33.58 -11.53
C THR A 189 19.10 32.18 -11.08
N THR A 190 19.55 32.12 -9.84
CA THR A 190 19.40 30.96 -8.96
C THR A 190 17.94 30.51 -8.94
N GLY A 191 17.76 29.19 -8.83
CA GLY A 191 16.52 28.49 -9.15
C GLY A 191 15.29 28.88 -8.33
N ARG A 192 14.14 28.66 -8.95
CA ARG A 192 12.94 28.23 -8.23
C ARG A 192 12.11 27.34 -9.15
N ASN A 193 12.24 26.03 -8.93
CA ASN A 193 11.33 25.03 -9.46
C ASN A 193 9.93 25.33 -8.91
N GLY A 194 8.99 25.60 -9.81
CA GLY A 194 7.57 25.66 -9.55
C GLY A 194 6.85 25.01 -10.72
N THR A 195 6.77 23.69 -10.71
CA THR A 195 5.87 22.92 -11.58
C THR A 195 4.44 23.24 -11.19
N VAL A 196 3.79 24.11 -11.97
CA VAL A 196 2.33 24.16 -12.06
C VAL A 196 1.98 23.70 -13.47
N SER A 197 1.59 22.43 -13.56
CA SER A 197 1.01 21.84 -14.77
C SER A 197 -0.30 22.54 -15.07
N SER A 198 -0.31 23.44 -16.06
CA SER A 198 -1.53 23.94 -16.68
C SER A 198 -1.75 23.15 -17.97
N ARG A 199 -2.69 22.20 -17.93
CA ARG A 199 -3.21 21.53 -19.12
C ARG A 199 -4.20 22.45 -19.84
N ASN A 200 -4.05 22.48 -21.17
CA ASN A 200 -5.07 22.80 -22.17
C ASN A 200 -5.71 24.20 -22.20
N ALA A 201 -5.19 25.04 -23.10
CA ALA A 201 -6.02 25.88 -23.95
C ALA A 201 -5.35 25.99 -25.34
N ALA A 202 -5.51 24.94 -26.15
CA ALA A 202 -5.18 24.98 -27.56
C ALA A 202 -6.27 25.78 -28.29
N ALA A 203 -6.13 27.11 -28.30
CA ALA A 203 -6.82 27.97 -29.24
C ALA A 203 -5.85 28.31 -30.37
N THR A 204 -6.21 27.91 -31.58
CA THR A 204 -5.62 28.33 -32.85
C THR A 204 -5.53 29.85 -32.92
N VAL A 205 -4.33 30.42 -32.75
CA VAL A 205 -4.07 31.84 -32.97
C VAL A 205 -3.23 31.97 -34.23
N SER A 206 -3.89 32.47 -35.29
CA SER A 206 -3.24 32.98 -36.49
C SER A 206 -2.20 34.04 -36.11
N THR A 207 -1.00 33.88 -36.65
CA THR A 207 0.05 34.88 -36.66
C THR A 207 -0.36 36.04 -37.54
N ASP A 208 -0.87 37.12 -36.96
CA ASP A 208 -0.95 38.41 -37.64
C ASP A 208 -0.61 39.53 -36.65
N THR A 209 0.45 40.27 -36.97
CA THR A 209 1.04 41.28 -36.08
C THR A 209 0.30 42.61 -36.29
N ARG A 210 -0.98 42.67 -35.92
CA ARG A 210 -1.74 43.92 -35.77
C ARG A 210 -1.92 44.21 -34.30
N ARG A 211 -1.68 45.46 -33.91
CA ARG A 211 -1.85 45.97 -32.54
C ARG A 211 -3.28 45.65 -32.09
N ALA A 212 -3.42 44.71 -31.15
CA ALA A 212 -4.72 44.26 -30.66
C ALA A 212 -5.60 45.44 -30.27
N THR A 213 -6.83 45.47 -30.77
CA THR A 213 -7.75 46.57 -30.49
C THR A 213 -8.19 46.50 -29.02
N LYS A 214 -8.60 47.63 -28.43
CA LYS A 214 -9.07 47.68 -27.03
C LYS A 214 -10.21 46.67 -26.78
N ALA A 215 -11.07 46.46 -27.77
CA ALA A 215 -12.16 45.49 -27.73
C ALA A 215 -11.66 44.04 -27.70
N GLU A 216 -10.61 43.69 -28.46
CA GLU A 216 -10.00 42.35 -28.43
C GLU A 216 -9.34 42.06 -27.08
N LEU A 217 -8.69 43.06 -26.46
CA LEU A 217 -8.11 42.93 -25.12
C LEU A 217 -9.19 42.74 -24.04
N GLU A 218 -10.31 43.45 -24.14
CA GLU A 218 -11.46 43.27 -23.25
C GLU A 218 -12.09 41.88 -23.43
N GLU A 219 -12.17 41.36 -24.66
CA GLU A 219 -12.68 40.02 -24.95
C GLU A 219 -11.73 38.93 -24.43
N ILE A 220 -10.41 39.11 -24.56
CA ILE A 220 -9.41 38.20 -23.99
C ILE A 220 -9.50 38.22 -22.46
N HIS A 221 -9.59 39.40 -21.84
CA HIS A 221 -9.75 39.52 -20.40
C HIS A 221 -11.03 38.82 -19.91
N LYS A 222 -12.14 39.00 -20.63
CA LYS A 222 -13.41 38.32 -20.34
C LYS A 222 -13.26 36.80 -20.41
N ARG A 223 -12.64 36.26 -21.45
CA ARG A 223 -12.41 34.80 -21.58
C ARG A 223 -11.49 34.26 -20.48
N VAL A 224 -10.47 35.02 -20.08
CA VAL A 224 -9.58 34.62 -18.98
C VAL A 224 -10.33 34.59 -17.65
N VAL A 225 -11.20 35.57 -17.40
CA VAL A 225 -12.06 35.59 -16.20
C VAL A 225 -13.06 34.43 -16.22
N GLU A 226 -13.72 34.17 -17.35
CA GLU A 226 -14.64 33.05 -17.53
C GLU A 226 -13.95 31.70 -17.30
N ALA A 227 -12.74 31.51 -17.84
CA ALA A 227 -11.95 30.30 -17.61
C ALA A 227 -11.56 30.15 -16.13
N TYR A 228 -11.14 31.23 -15.48
CA TYR A 228 -10.78 31.22 -14.06
C TYR A 228 -12.00 30.92 -13.17
N GLU A 229 -13.18 31.43 -13.52
CA GLU A 229 -14.42 31.15 -12.81
C GLU A 229 -14.88 29.69 -13.01
N ALA A 230 -14.70 29.14 -14.21
CA ALA A 230 -14.97 27.73 -14.49
C ALA A 230 -14.04 26.81 -13.67
N ASP A 231 -12.73 27.07 -13.68
CA ASP A 231 -11.75 26.31 -12.90
C ASP A 231 -12.06 26.37 -11.39
N LYS A 232 -12.47 27.55 -10.90
CA LYS A 232 -12.90 27.73 -9.51
C LYS A 232 -14.14 26.90 -9.17
N GLN A 233 -15.12 26.81 -10.08
CA GLN A 233 -16.31 25.99 -9.87
C GLN A 233 -15.97 24.49 -9.88
N GLU A 234 -15.11 24.04 -10.78
CA GLU A 234 -14.63 22.65 -10.84
C GLU A 234 -13.90 22.27 -9.53
N LEU A 235 -12.99 23.13 -9.06
CA LEU A 235 -12.30 22.94 -7.78
C LEU A 235 -13.25 22.89 -6.58
N GLN A 236 -14.36 23.63 -6.62
CA GLN A 236 -15.39 23.58 -5.59
C GLN A 236 -16.21 22.29 -5.66
N GLN A 237 -16.53 21.80 -6.85
CA GLN A 237 -17.21 20.53 -7.06
C GLN A 237 -16.34 19.35 -6.61
N ASP A 238 -15.06 19.35 -6.97
CA ASP A 238 -14.10 18.34 -6.54
C ASP A 238 -13.92 18.35 -5.02
N ASN A 239 -13.82 19.53 -4.40
CA ASN A 239 -13.79 19.62 -2.94
C ASN A 239 -15.07 19.06 -2.29
N ALA A 240 -16.24 19.30 -2.88
CA ALA A 240 -17.48 18.74 -2.38
C ALA A 240 -17.52 17.20 -2.53
N ALA A 241 -17.05 16.68 -3.67
CA ALA A 241 -16.94 15.25 -3.91
C ALA A 241 -15.95 14.58 -2.94
N LEU A 242 -14.79 15.18 -2.72
CA LEU A 242 -13.78 14.69 -1.76
C LEU A 242 -14.31 14.68 -0.33
N ARG A 243 -15.04 15.73 0.09
CA ARG A 243 -15.70 15.75 1.41
C ARG A 243 -16.73 14.64 1.55
N LYS A 244 -17.48 14.33 0.48
CA LYS A 244 -18.44 13.24 0.47
C LYS A 244 -17.75 11.87 0.62
N VAL A 245 -16.71 11.61 -0.17
CA VAL A 245 -15.91 10.38 -0.07
C VAL A 245 -15.28 10.23 1.32
N LEU A 246 -14.78 11.32 1.88
CA LEU A 246 -14.21 11.33 3.23
C LEU A 246 -15.28 11.00 4.29
N HIS A 247 -16.48 11.56 4.17
CA HIS A 247 -17.60 11.22 5.06
C HIS A 247 -18.05 9.77 4.90
N ASP A 248 -18.09 9.24 3.67
CA ASP A 248 -18.45 7.85 3.41
C ASP A 248 -17.39 6.88 3.96
N LEU A 249 -16.11 7.16 3.79
CA LEU A 249 -15.02 6.40 4.41
C LEU A 249 -15.04 6.48 5.94
N GLN A 250 -15.34 7.64 6.51
CA GLN A 250 -15.53 7.79 7.95
C GLN A 250 -16.72 6.96 8.45
N ARG A 251 -17.83 6.93 7.71
CA ARG A 251 -18.99 6.09 8.02
C ARG A 251 -18.63 4.61 7.95
N GLU A 252 -17.96 4.16 6.89
CA GLU A 252 -17.49 2.77 6.75
C GLU A 252 -16.54 2.38 7.89
N HIS A 253 -15.66 3.29 8.30
CA HIS A 253 -14.76 3.05 9.43
C HIS A 253 -15.51 2.91 10.76
N VAL A 254 -16.52 3.75 10.99
CA VAL A 254 -17.42 3.65 12.15
C VAL A 254 -18.25 2.36 12.11
N ASP A 255 -18.76 1.96 10.95
CA ASP A 255 -19.52 0.72 10.77
C ASP A 255 -18.66 -0.51 11.00
N LEU A 256 -17.38 -0.49 10.59
CA LEU A 256 -16.42 -1.55 10.88
C LEU A 256 -16.08 -1.64 12.38
N LEU A 257 -15.95 -0.50 13.06
CA LEU A 257 -15.72 -0.46 14.50
C LEU A 257 -16.96 -0.93 15.29
N ASN A 258 -18.15 -0.51 14.89
CA ASN A 258 -19.41 -0.90 15.51
C ASN A 258 -19.80 -2.36 15.20
N GLY A 259 -19.47 -2.86 14.00
CA GLY A 259 -19.63 -4.27 13.62
C GLY A 259 -18.66 -5.21 14.32
N CYS A 260 -17.56 -4.69 14.91
CA CYS A 260 -16.59 -5.45 15.69
C CYS A 260 -16.95 -5.54 17.20
N HIS A 261 -18.10 -5.01 17.60
CA HIS A 261 -18.66 -5.21 18.94
C HIS A 261 -20.03 -5.90 18.88
N PRO A 262 -20.08 -7.26 18.88
CA PRO A 262 -21.27 -7.91 19.37
C PRO A 262 -21.42 -7.52 20.84
N ALA A 263 -22.60 -7.01 21.18
CA ALA A 263 -23.01 -6.58 22.50
C ALA A 263 -22.44 -7.47 23.61
N ALA A 264 -21.68 -6.85 24.52
CA ALA A 264 -21.26 -7.45 25.77
C ALA A 264 -22.49 -7.70 26.65
N ALA A 265 -22.99 -8.94 26.65
CA ALA A 265 -23.73 -9.51 27.76
C ALA A 265 -22.74 -10.21 28.71
N PRO A 266 -22.89 -10.10 30.04
CA PRO A 266 -21.88 -10.55 30.98
C PRO A 266 -22.11 -12.00 31.41
N SER A 267 -21.10 -12.87 31.24
CA SER A 267 -20.92 -14.02 32.14
C SER A 267 -19.52 -14.65 32.00
N ALA A 268 -18.98 -15.02 33.17
CA ALA A 268 -17.74 -15.76 33.40
C ALA A 268 -17.63 -17.00 32.49
N THR A 269 -16.45 -17.50 32.12
CA THR A 269 -15.46 -18.14 32.98
C THR A 269 -14.20 -18.45 32.14
N ALA A 270 -13.08 -18.62 32.81
CA ALA A 270 -11.71 -18.66 32.31
C ALA A 270 -11.35 -19.66 31.19
N ALA A 271 -10.21 -19.33 30.56
CA ALA A 271 -9.22 -20.20 29.91
C ALA A 271 -9.56 -20.80 28.54
N ALA A 272 -9.04 -20.18 27.47
CA ALA A 272 -8.22 -20.83 26.45
C ALA A 272 -7.86 -19.87 25.30
N ALA A 273 -6.61 -20.00 24.85
CA ALA A 273 -6.09 -19.72 23.51
C ALA A 273 -5.93 -18.26 23.04
N THR A 274 -4.70 -17.74 23.03
CA THR A 274 -3.76 -17.66 21.88
C THR A 274 -4.22 -16.82 20.67
N THR A 275 -3.42 -15.78 20.39
CA THR A 275 -3.01 -15.30 19.06
C THR A 275 -4.07 -15.20 17.96
N ALA A 276 -4.51 -13.97 17.68
CA ALA A 276 -4.96 -13.59 16.34
C ALA A 276 -4.76 -12.09 16.12
N GLY A 277 -3.94 -11.73 15.12
CA GLY A 277 -3.94 -10.38 14.56
C GLY A 277 -2.59 -9.88 14.09
N LEU A 278 -2.13 -10.35 12.92
CA LEU A 278 -1.50 -9.52 11.87
C LEU A 278 -1.11 -10.42 10.68
N LYS A 279 -2.05 -10.53 9.73
CA LYS A 279 -1.79 -10.97 8.36
C LYS A 279 -1.36 -9.74 7.56
N GLY A 280 -0.22 -9.84 6.88
CA GLY A 280 0.09 -8.95 5.77
C GLY A 280 1.57 -8.63 5.65
N LEU A 281 2.32 -9.49 4.96
CA LEU A 281 3.24 -9.12 3.88
C LEU A 281 3.67 -10.42 3.19
N GLY A 282 3.33 -10.52 1.91
CA GLY A 282 3.63 -11.67 1.09
C GLY A 282 5.12 -11.77 0.78
N SER A 283 5.63 -13.00 0.84
CA SER A 283 6.76 -13.44 0.05
C SER A 283 6.62 -14.95 -0.21
N SER A 284 6.44 -15.27 -1.49
CA SER A 284 6.62 -16.54 -2.22
C SER A 284 6.82 -17.87 -1.45
N PRO A 285 6.11 -18.96 -1.83
CA PRO A 285 6.35 -20.29 -1.28
C PRO A 285 7.51 -20.96 -2.04
N ALA A 286 8.74 -20.70 -1.62
CA ALA A 286 9.91 -21.42 -2.13
C ALA A 286 11.02 -21.48 -1.08
N ALA A 287 10.77 -22.12 0.05
CA ALA A 287 11.81 -22.65 0.95
C ALA A 287 11.15 -23.54 2.02
N ALA A 288 10.61 -24.68 1.61
CA ALA A 288 10.39 -25.75 2.56
C ALA A 288 11.75 -26.37 2.93
N ALA A 289 12.11 -26.21 4.19
CA ALA A 289 12.79 -27.20 5.01
C ALA A 289 14.17 -27.71 4.55
N VAL A 290 15.20 -26.95 4.94
CA VAL A 290 16.44 -27.55 5.47
C VAL A 290 16.61 -26.99 6.89
N LEU A 291 16.36 -27.84 7.89
CA LEU A 291 16.78 -27.77 9.30
C LEU A 291 16.50 -26.44 10.07
N GLY A 292 15.74 -26.56 11.17
CA GLY A 292 15.05 -25.48 11.88
C GLY A 292 15.85 -24.22 12.26
N PRO A 293 15.17 -23.06 12.39
CA PRO A 293 15.84 -21.83 12.80
C PRO A 293 16.25 -21.95 14.27
N ASN A 294 17.55 -22.00 14.51
CA ASN A 294 18.15 -21.90 15.82
C ASN A 294 17.62 -20.62 16.52
N PRO A 295 17.00 -20.70 17.71
CA PRO A 295 16.38 -19.54 18.38
C PRO A 295 17.36 -18.38 18.61
N ILE A 296 18.66 -18.69 18.71
CA ILE A 296 19.73 -17.70 18.81
C ILE A 296 19.86 -16.87 17.52
N ALA A 297 19.76 -17.50 16.35
CA ALA A 297 19.82 -16.80 15.06
C ALA A 297 18.60 -15.90 14.84
N ALA A 298 17.42 -16.31 15.31
CA ALA A 298 16.20 -15.48 15.27
C ALA A 298 16.32 -14.25 16.19
N LEU A 299 16.87 -14.42 17.39
CA LEU A 299 17.16 -13.31 18.31
C LEU A 299 18.17 -12.32 17.71
N GLN A 300 19.24 -12.83 17.11
CA GLN A 300 20.26 -12.00 16.47
C GLN A 300 19.71 -11.25 15.25
N GLN A 301 18.83 -11.88 14.46
CA GLN A 301 18.15 -11.23 13.34
C GLN A 301 17.22 -10.10 13.80
N MET A 302 16.50 -10.28 14.92
CA MET A 302 15.66 -9.22 15.48
C MET A 302 16.48 -8.09 16.09
N GLN A 303 17.60 -8.38 16.76
CA GLN A 303 18.54 -7.37 17.26
C GLN A 303 19.08 -6.49 16.12
N ASN A 304 19.56 -7.11 15.04
CA ASN A 304 20.04 -6.40 13.85
C ASN A 304 18.93 -5.52 13.23
N LYS A 305 17.69 -6.01 13.20
CA LYS A 305 16.55 -5.27 12.67
C LYS A 305 16.17 -4.07 13.54
N LEU A 306 16.31 -4.22 14.85
CA LEU A 306 16.06 -3.16 15.82
C LEU A 306 17.13 -2.05 15.73
N GLU A 307 18.40 -2.42 15.62
CA GLU A 307 19.49 -1.45 15.36
C GLU A 307 19.29 -0.71 14.03
N ALA A 308 18.90 -1.41 12.97
CA ALA A 308 18.59 -0.78 11.69
C ALA A 308 17.43 0.23 11.77
N LEU A 309 16.38 -0.08 12.55
CA LEU A 309 15.28 0.85 12.81
C LEU A 309 15.74 2.08 13.59
N ARG A 310 16.60 1.92 14.61
CA ARG A 310 17.17 3.05 15.37
C ARG A 310 18.01 3.97 14.50
N VAL A 311 18.89 3.42 13.65
CA VAL A 311 19.70 4.20 12.71
C VAL A 311 18.81 4.93 11.69
N ARG A 312 17.75 4.28 11.20
CA ARG A 312 16.80 4.89 10.26
C ARG A 312 16.00 6.02 10.92
N LYS A 313 15.56 5.82 12.16
CA LYS A 313 14.90 6.85 12.97
C LYS A 313 15.82 8.05 13.17
N GLN A 314 17.08 7.82 13.51
CA GLN A 314 18.08 8.88 13.69
C GLN A 314 18.33 9.69 12.40
N ARG A 315 18.27 9.05 11.21
CA ARG A 315 18.35 9.80 9.93
C ARG A 315 17.13 10.66 9.65
N ILE A 316 15.94 10.18 10.01
CA ILE A 316 14.68 10.90 9.80
C ILE A 316 14.55 12.09 10.73
N THR A 317 15.00 11.95 11.98
CA THR A 317 15.01 13.05 12.96
C THR A 317 16.25 13.94 12.88
N GLY A 318 17.19 13.66 11.97
CA GLY A 318 18.46 14.39 11.86
C GLY A 318 19.34 14.28 13.11
N GLY A 319 19.17 13.23 13.92
CA GLY A 319 19.85 13.04 15.20
C GLY A 319 19.10 13.61 16.41
N GLY A 320 17.99 14.33 16.21
CA GLY A 320 17.14 14.88 17.28
C GLY A 320 16.07 13.91 17.78
N CYS A 321 15.28 14.38 18.75
CA CYS A 321 14.12 13.65 19.27
C CYS A 321 12.86 13.97 18.44
N THR A 322 11.85 13.10 18.51
CA THR A 322 10.53 13.33 17.87
C THR A 322 9.83 14.59 18.38
N ALA A 323 10.22 15.08 19.57
CA ALA A 323 9.82 16.36 20.11
C ALA A 323 10.32 17.57 19.28
N ASP A 324 11.52 17.47 18.70
CA ASP A 324 12.12 18.56 17.90
C ASP A 324 11.37 18.74 16.57
N LEU A 325 10.92 17.62 15.99
CA LEU A 325 10.05 17.61 14.80
C LEU A 325 8.67 18.24 15.08
N HIS A 326 8.08 18.00 16.26
CA HIS A 326 6.83 18.66 16.67
C HIS A 326 7.03 20.17 16.85
N GLN A 327 8.16 20.59 17.42
CA GLN A 327 8.47 22.01 17.59
C GLN A 327 8.69 22.68 16.23
N LEU A 328 9.38 22.03 15.29
CA LEU A 328 9.54 22.52 13.92
C LEU A 328 8.21 22.61 13.17
N GLN A 329 7.27 21.67 13.41
CA GLN A 329 5.93 21.71 12.81
C GLN A 329 5.15 22.95 13.25
N GLN A 330 5.26 23.34 14.53
CA GLN A 330 4.59 24.53 15.06
C GLN A 330 5.16 25.84 14.48
N HIS A 331 6.44 25.85 14.09
CA HIS A 331 7.12 27.03 13.54
C HIS A 331 7.17 27.05 12.00
N ALA A 332 6.59 26.05 11.33
CA ALA A 332 6.61 25.93 9.87
C ALA A 332 5.74 26.99 9.18
N GLN A 333 6.36 27.77 8.30
CA GLN A 333 5.74 28.94 7.68
C GLN A 333 4.96 28.56 6.41
N SER A 334 5.46 27.59 5.64
CA SER A 334 4.80 27.15 4.40
C SER A 334 3.92 25.90 4.59
N ALA A 335 2.86 25.79 3.77
CA ALA A 335 1.99 24.61 3.78
C ALA A 335 2.73 23.33 3.38
N SER A 336 3.72 23.44 2.49
CA SER A 336 4.59 22.34 2.08
C SER A 336 5.51 21.85 3.20
N GLU A 337 6.07 22.76 4.01
CA GLU A 337 6.87 22.40 5.19
C GLU A 337 6.01 21.71 6.24
N ARG A 338 4.81 22.22 6.51
CA ARG A 338 3.88 21.59 7.44
C ARG A 338 3.53 20.16 7.02
N LEU A 339 3.23 19.94 5.75
CA LEU A 339 2.93 18.60 5.23
C LEU A 339 4.14 17.66 5.32
N LEU A 340 5.34 18.14 5.00
CA LEU A 340 6.56 17.35 5.12
C LEU A 340 6.81 16.93 6.57
N LEU A 341 6.65 17.86 7.53
CA LEU A 341 6.85 17.60 8.95
C LEU A 341 5.80 16.62 9.51
N VAL A 342 4.53 16.74 9.09
CA VAL A 342 3.48 15.76 9.42
C VAL A 342 3.89 14.36 8.94
N LYS A 343 4.36 14.22 7.70
CA LYS A 343 4.79 12.92 7.17
C LYS A 343 6.03 12.35 7.88
N LEU A 344 6.98 13.21 8.28
CA LEU A 344 8.16 12.79 9.05
C LEU A 344 7.79 12.37 10.48
N LEU A 345 6.79 13.01 11.08
CA LEU A 345 6.22 12.63 12.37
C LEU A 345 5.47 11.31 12.30
N GLU A 346 4.61 11.12 11.31
CA GLU A 346 3.93 9.85 11.05
C GLU A 346 4.94 8.71 10.84
N ALA A 347 5.97 8.94 10.01
CA ALA A 347 7.04 7.97 9.80
C ALA A 347 7.79 7.65 11.10
N SER A 348 8.04 8.66 11.95
CA SER A 348 8.69 8.45 13.25
C SER A 348 7.83 7.64 14.21
N ASN A 349 6.52 7.91 14.25
CA ASN A 349 5.58 7.21 15.11
C ASN A 349 5.46 5.72 14.70
N ILE A 350 5.37 5.44 13.39
CA ILE A 350 5.36 4.07 12.86
C ILE A 350 6.65 3.32 13.23
N MET A 351 7.81 3.98 13.17
CA MET A 351 9.07 3.35 13.59
C MET A 351 9.12 3.06 15.09
N GLU A 352 8.55 3.93 15.94
CA GLU A 352 8.43 3.70 17.38
C GLU A 352 7.54 2.51 17.70
N GLU A 353 6.40 2.38 17.01
CA GLU A 353 5.51 1.22 17.14
C GLU A 353 6.21 -0.08 16.69
N GLN A 354 6.96 -0.05 15.58
CA GLN A 354 7.73 -1.19 15.10
C GLN A 354 8.86 -1.59 16.07
N GLU A 355 9.54 -0.62 16.68
CA GLU A 355 10.54 -0.88 17.71
C GLU A 355 9.88 -1.51 18.96
N ALA A 356 8.75 -0.98 19.43
CA ALA A 356 8.01 -1.52 20.55
C ALA A 356 7.52 -2.96 20.30
N ALA A 357 7.00 -3.24 19.09
CA ALA A 357 6.56 -4.57 18.70
C ALA A 357 7.72 -5.58 18.63
N LEU A 358 8.89 -5.18 18.11
CA LEU A 358 10.09 -6.02 18.09
C LEU A 358 10.65 -6.28 19.49
N VAL A 359 10.65 -5.27 20.37
CA VAL A 359 11.05 -5.44 21.78
C VAL A 359 10.11 -6.39 22.50
N MET A 360 8.80 -6.28 22.27
CA MET A 360 7.80 -7.20 22.82
C MET A 360 8.00 -8.63 22.30
N ALA A 361 8.23 -8.81 21.00
CA ALA A 361 8.50 -10.11 20.40
C ALA A 361 9.79 -10.75 20.96
N MET A 362 10.85 -9.96 21.17
CA MET A 362 12.08 -10.42 21.82
C MET A 362 11.86 -10.85 23.27
N LYS A 363 11.02 -10.15 24.04
CA LYS A 363 10.66 -10.51 25.42
C LYS A 363 9.77 -11.75 25.51
N ALA A 364 8.96 -12.00 24.48
CA ALA A 364 8.05 -13.14 24.41
C ALA A 364 8.74 -14.45 23.98
N LEU A 365 9.98 -14.40 23.49
CA LEU A 365 10.76 -15.59 23.22
C LEU A 365 11.18 -16.24 24.55
N PRO A 366 10.83 -17.51 24.79
CA PRO A 366 11.27 -18.21 25.98
C PRO A 366 12.81 -18.25 25.98
N ILE A 367 13.42 -17.68 27.01
CA ILE A 367 14.82 -17.92 27.34
C ILE A 367 14.90 -19.40 27.71
N ALA A 368 15.18 -20.25 26.72
CA ALA A 368 15.54 -21.63 26.95
C ALA A 368 16.91 -21.63 27.65
N GLY A 369 16.89 -21.53 28.98
CA GLY A 369 18.11 -21.42 29.77
C GLY A 369 17.91 -20.94 31.22
N HIS A 370 16.96 -21.53 31.95
CA HIS A 370 17.12 -21.73 33.40
C HIS A 370 16.79 -23.19 33.70
N ALA A 371 17.83 -24.02 33.56
CA ALA A 371 18.03 -25.20 34.40
C ALA A 371 18.75 -24.75 35.68
#